data_AF-A0A7J6X7Z5-F1
#
_entry.id   AF-A0A7J6X7Z5-F1
#
_cell.length_a   1.000
_cell.length_b   1.000
_cell.length_c   1.000
_cell.angle_alpha   90.00
_cell.angle_beta   90.00
_cell.angle_gamma   90.00
#
_symmetry.space_group_name_H-M   'P 1'
#
loop_
_entity.id
_entity.type
_entity.pdbx_description
1 polymer ?
#
loop_
_entity_poly.entity_id
_entity_poly.type
_entity_poly.pdbx_seq_one_letter_code
_entity_poly.pdbx_strand_id
1 'polypeptide(L)'
;MFAMNVNGVNMMESEYILRHHRHEISENQCSSVIVKHIKSPIHIVWSLVRRIDQPQRYKPFVSRCIVQGDLEIGSVREVNVKSGLPATTSTERLELLNEEEHILGIRIVGGDHRLR
;
A
#
# COMPACT_ATOMS: atom_id res chain seq x y z
N MET A 1 4.40 -9.34 22.85
CA MET A 1 5.20 -8.10 22.72
C MET A 1 6.04 -8.26 21.45
N PHE A 2 5.57 -7.75 20.32
CA PHE A 2 6.30 -7.90 19.06
C PHE A 2 7.36 -6.79 18.99
N ALA A 3 8.63 -7.20 18.99
CA ALA A 3 9.75 -6.29 18.78
C ALA A 3 9.70 -5.80 17.33
N MET A 4 9.20 -4.58 17.12
CA MET A 4 9.56 -3.84 15.91
C MET A 4 11.08 -3.63 15.98
N ASN A 5 11.81 -4.13 14.99
CA ASN A 5 13.23 -3.85 14.90
C ASN A 5 13.41 -2.43 14.35
N VAL A 6 13.33 -1.44 15.23
CA VAL A 6 13.35 0.01 14.93
C VAL A 6 14.79 0.52 14.77
N ASN A 7 15.69 -0.29 14.22
CA ASN A 7 17.07 0.15 14.01
C ASN A 7 17.13 1.12 12.82
N GLY A 8 17.26 2.42 13.12
CA GLY A 8 17.45 3.49 12.13
C GLY A 8 16.25 4.40 11.86
N VAL A 9 15.18 4.28 12.63
CA VAL A 9 13.93 5.05 12.48
C VAL A 9 13.89 6.15 13.56
N ASN A 10 13.56 7.38 13.18
CA ASN A 10 13.48 8.50 14.13
C ASN A 10 12.21 8.39 15.02
N MET A 11 12.13 9.21 16.08
CA MET A 11 11.05 9.14 17.07
C MET A 11 9.66 9.43 16.47
N MET A 12 9.57 10.34 15.50
CA MET A 12 8.32 10.69 14.83
C MET A 12 7.87 9.56 13.90
N GLU A 13 8.78 9.00 13.09
CA GLU A 13 8.48 7.85 12.25
C GLU A 13 8.01 6.65 13.09
N SER A 14 8.63 6.42 14.25
CA SER A 14 8.24 5.36 15.18
C SER A 14 6.81 5.53 15.69
N GLU A 15 6.38 6.76 15.98
CA GLU A 15 5.03 7.06 16.44
C GLU A 15 3.98 6.80 15.34
N TYR A 16 4.23 7.23 14.11
CA TYR A 16 3.33 6.93 12.98
C TYR A 16 3.25 5.43 12.68
N ILE A 17 4.39 4.72 12.77
CA ILE A 17 4.41 3.26 12.60
C ILE A 17 3.56 2.58 13.67
N LEU A 18 3.70 2.97 14.94
CA LEU A 18 2.92 2.39 16.03
C LEU A 18 1.42 2.66 15.89
N ARG A 19 1.03 3.83 15.39
CA ARG A 19 -0.37 4.22 15.23
C ARG A 19 -1.04 3.58 14.01
N HIS A 20 -0.37 3.50 12.87
CA HIS A 20 -1.01 3.14 11.59
C HIS A 20 -0.53 1.82 10.97
N HIS A 21 0.59 1.26 11.43
CA HIS A 21 1.18 0.03 10.91
C HIS A 21 1.19 -1.12 11.93
N ARG A 22 0.32 -1.05 12.94
CA ARG A 22 0.10 -2.13 13.89
C ARG A 22 -0.95 -3.09 13.35
N HIS A 23 -0.53 -4.31 13.03
CA HIS A 23 -1.40 -5.37 12.53
C HIS A 23 -1.54 -6.47 13.58
N GLU A 24 -2.77 -6.93 13.82
CA GLU A 24 -3.02 -8.17 14.52
C GLU A 24 -2.72 -9.33 13.55
N ILE A 25 -1.71 -10.13 13.87
CA ILE A 25 -1.23 -11.22 13.01
C ILE A 25 -1.58 -12.58 13.64
N SER A 26 -2.11 -13.48 12.83
CA SER A 26 -2.31 -14.90 13.16
C SER A 26 -0.99 -15.68 13.05
N GLU A 27 -0.93 -16.91 13.55
CA GLU A 27 0.29 -17.75 13.56
C GLU A 27 0.90 -17.98 12.16
N ASN A 28 0.07 -17.96 11.11
CA ASN A 28 0.48 -18.15 9.71
C ASN A 28 0.63 -16.83 8.94
N GLN A 29 0.65 -15.68 9.63
CA GLN A 29 0.77 -14.36 9.01
C GLN A 29 2.07 -13.68 9.43
N CYS A 30 2.62 -12.89 8.52
CA CYS A 30 3.76 -12.03 8.79
C CYS A 30 3.39 -10.57 8.50
N SER A 31 4.09 -9.65 9.16
CA SER A 31 3.99 -8.21 8.93
C SER A 31 5.39 -7.62 8.82
N SER A 32 5.55 -6.62 7.96
CA SER A 32 6.80 -5.88 7.79
C SER A 32 6.49 -4.41 7.53
N VAL A 33 7.44 -3.54 7.88
CA VAL A 33 7.34 -2.09 7.67
C VAL A 33 8.59 -1.63 6.93
N ILE A 34 8.41 -0.79 5.90
CA ILE A 34 9.49 -0.23 5.09
C ILE A 34 9.38 1.29 5.12
N VAL A 35 10.49 1.98 5.41
CA VAL A 35 10.57 3.44 5.42
C VAL A 35 11.45 3.90 4.26
N LYS A 36 11.02 4.96 3.57
CA LYS A 36 11.79 5.58 2.49
C LYS A 36 11.72 7.10 2.59
N HIS A 37 12.87 7.73 2.82
CA HIS A 37 12.99 9.18 2.74
C HIS A 37 12.97 9.66 1.28
N ILE A 38 12.15 10.67 0.99
CA ILE A 38 11.99 11.28 -0.34
C ILE A 38 12.29 12.78 -0.23
N LYS A 39 13.22 13.28 -1.04
CA LYS A 39 13.58 14.71 -1.09
C LYS A 39 12.57 15.51 -1.91
N SER A 40 11.32 15.60 -1.44
CA SER A 40 10.22 16.31 -2.09
C SER A 40 9.19 16.76 -1.05
N PRO A 41 8.48 17.90 -1.27
CA PRO A 41 7.36 18.28 -0.41
C PRO A 41 6.26 17.21 -0.34
N ILE A 42 5.61 17.10 0.81
CA ILE A 42 4.58 16.08 1.09
C ILE A 42 3.42 16.12 0.09
N HIS A 43 2.94 17.32 -0.28
CA HIS A 43 1.82 17.46 -1.21
C HIS A 43 2.13 16.91 -2.61
N ILE A 44 3.39 16.97 -3.06
CA ILE A 44 3.83 16.39 -4.33
C ILE A 44 3.82 14.86 -4.22
N VAL A 45 4.40 14.31 -3.15
CA VAL A 45 4.44 12.86 -2.92
C VAL A 45 3.02 12.30 -2.78
N TRP A 46 2.18 12.96 -1.99
CA TRP A 46 0.81 12.55 -1.76
C TRP A 46 -0.03 12.61 -3.03
N SER A 47 0.15 13.62 -3.89
CA SER A 47 -0.53 13.71 -5.19
C SER A 47 -0.27 12.52 -6.12
N LEU A 48 0.81 11.77 -5.89
CA LEU A 48 1.14 10.53 -6.57
C LEU A 48 0.58 9.32 -5.82
N VAL A 49 0.83 9.22 -4.50
CA VAL A 49 0.46 8.06 -3.69
C VAL A 49 -1.07 7.89 -3.61
N ARG A 50 -1.83 8.98 -3.45
CA ARG A 50 -3.30 8.94 -3.32
C ARG A 50 -4.05 8.45 -4.56
N ARG A 51 -3.38 8.36 -5.72
CA ARG A 51 -3.99 7.94 -6.99
C ARG A 51 -4.15 6.42 -7.03
N ILE A 52 -5.31 5.96 -6.58
CA ILE A 52 -5.65 4.53 -6.62
C ILE A 52 -5.81 4.01 -8.06
N ASP A 53 -6.12 4.87 -9.02
CA ASP A 53 -6.32 4.52 -10.43
C ASP A 53 -5.00 4.46 -11.22
N GLN A 54 -3.93 5.09 -10.70
CA GLN A 54 -2.66 5.23 -11.41
C GLN A 54 -1.43 4.74 -10.61
N PRO A 55 -1.44 3.53 -10.02
CA PRO A 55 -0.30 3.00 -9.27
C PRO A 55 0.97 2.85 -10.12
N GLN A 56 0.86 2.69 -11.44
CA GLN A 56 1.98 2.60 -12.37
C GLN A 56 2.91 3.82 -12.37
N ARG A 57 2.45 4.96 -11.85
CA ARG A 57 3.29 6.17 -11.76
C ARG A 57 4.43 6.01 -10.75
N TYR A 58 4.31 5.09 -9.79
CA TYR A 58 5.34 4.87 -8.76
C TYR A 58 5.63 3.39 -8.47
N LYS A 59 4.74 2.46 -8.85
CA LYS A 59 4.98 1.00 -8.76
C LYS A 59 5.54 0.47 -10.09
N PRO A 60 6.84 0.17 -10.19
CA PRO A 60 7.51 -0.09 -11.47
C PRO A 60 7.05 -1.38 -12.17
N PHE A 61 6.46 -2.32 -11.42
CA PHE A 61 6.01 -3.61 -11.94
C PHE A 61 4.56 -3.61 -12.42
N VAL A 62 3.82 -2.51 -12.25
CA VAL A 62 2.45 -2.40 -12.77
C VAL A 62 2.52 -2.08 -14.27
N SER A 63 1.86 -2.90 -15.08
CA SER A 63 1.70 -2.69 -16.52
C SER A 63 0.39 -1.97 -16.84
N ARG A 64 -0.68 -2.27 -16.10
CA ARG A 64 -2.00 -1.67 -16.28
C ARG A 64 -2.76 -1.63 -14.96
N CYS A 65 -3.61 -0.63 -14.79
CA CYS A 65 -4.58 -0.56 -13.71
C CYS A 65 -5.95 -0.18 -14.28
N ILE A 66 -7.00 -0.87 -13.82
CA ILE A 66 -8.38 -0.64 -14.20
C ILE A 66 -9.18 -0.49 -12.91
N VAL A 67 -9.88 0.62 -12.73
CA VAL A 67 -10.76 0.83 -11.57
C VAL A 67 -12.21 0.61 -12.00
N GLN A 68 -12.98 -0.06 -11.15
CA GLN A 68 -14.43 -0.18 -11.32
C GLN A 68 -15.13 0.77 -10.34
N GLY A 69 -15.97 1.65 -10.87
CA GLY A 69 -16.73 2.64 -10.09
C GLY A 69 -15.97 3.93 -9.79
N ASP A 70 -16.47 4.66 -8.80
CA ASP A 70 -15.92 5.95 -8.36
C ASP A 70 -14.62 5.77 -7.56
N LEU A 71 -13.88 6.85 -7.27
CA LEU A 71 -12.60 6.80 -6.55
C LEU A 71 -12.80 7.00 -5.03
N GLU A 72 -13.63 6.16 -4.42
CA GLU A 72 -14.03 6.28 -3.01
C GLU A 72 -13.67 5.03 -2.19
N ILE A 73 -13.86 5.11 -0.86
CA ILE A 73 -13.62 3.97 0.02
C ILE A 73 -14.53 2.80 -0.39
N GLY A 74 -13.95 1.61 -0.54
CA GLY A 74 -14.64 0.43 -1.05
C GLY A 74 -14.42 0.16 -2.53
N SER A 75 -13.93 1.14 -3.30
CA SER A 75 -13.64 0.96 -4.73
C SER A 75 -12.59 -0.11 -4.98
N VAL A 76 -12.79 -0.85 -6.07
CA VAL A 76 -11.97 -1.99 -6.45
C VAL A 76 -11.23 -1.70 -7.74
N ARG A 77 -9.95 -2.06 -7.76
CA ARG A 77 -9.10 -2.00 -8.94
C ARG A 77 -8.53 -3.36 -9.29
N GLU A 78 -8.43 -3.63 -10.59
CA GLU A 78 -7.64 -4.71 -11.15
C GLU A 78 -6.29 -4.16 -11.61
N VAL A 79 -5.22 -4.74 -11.10
CA VAL A 79 -3.85 -4.36 -11.40
C VAL A 79 -3.20 -5.51 -12.15
N ASN A 80 -2.74 -5.23 -13.36
CA ASN A 80 -1.91 -6.16 -14.11
C ASN A 80 -0.45 -5.81 -13.87
N VAL A 81 0.36 -6.84 -13.67
CA VAL A 81 1.81 -6.68 -13.51
C VAL A 81 2.55 -7.00 -14.81
N LYS A 82 3.82 -6.65 -14.88
CA LYS A 82 4.69 -6.95 -16.02
C LYS A 82 5.00 -8.44 -16.10
N SER A 83 5.23 -8.94 -17.31
CA SER A 83 5.61 -10.33 -17.58
C SER A 83 6.91 -10.73 -16.87
N GLY A 84 7.06 -12.02 -16.56
CA GLY A 84 8.25 -12.57 -15.89
C GLY A 84 8.18 -12.55 -14.36
N LEU A 85 7.06 -12.11 -13.79
CA LEU A 85 6.76 -12.25 -12.36
C LEU A 85 5.90 -13.51 -12.11
N PRO A 86 5.94 -14.10 -10.90
CA PRO A 86 5.10 -15.25 -10.55
C PRO A 86 3.59 -14.98 -10.59
N ALA A 87 3.22 -13.70 -10.50
CA ALA A 87 1.85 -13.20 -10.54
C ALA A 87 1.63 -12.40 -11.82
N THR A 88 0.39 -12.36 -12.30
CA THR A 88 -0.02 -11.57 -13.47
C THR A 88 -1.09 -10.55 -13.11
N THR A 89 -1.92 -10.82 -12.10
CA THR A 89 -3.05 -9.97 -11.73
C THR A 89 -3.23 -9.83 -10.21
N SER A 90 -3.76 -8.69 -9.79
CA SER A 90 -4.15 -8.39 -8.41
C SER A 90 -5.48 -7.65 -8.39
N THR A 91 -6.43 -8.11 -7.59
CA THR A 91 -7.67 -7.39 -7.32
C THR A 91 -7.55 -6.73 -5.96
N GLU A 92 -7.64 -5.40 -5.92
CA GLU A 92 -7.33 -4.61 -4.73
C GLU A 92 -8.49 -3.68 -4.39
N ARG A 93 -8.81 -3.54 -3.11
CA ARG A 93 -9.86 -2.67 -2.58
C ARG A 93 -9.25 -1.51 -1.79
N LEU A 94 -9.74 -0.30 -2.01
CA LEU A 94 -9.43 0.86 -1.18
C LEU A 94 -10.13 0.74 0.18
N GLU A 95 -9.37 0.71 1.28
CA GLU A 95 -9.92 0.62 2.65
C GLU A 95 -9.83 1.92 3.42
N LEU A 96 -8.82 2.75 3.12
CA LEU A 96 -8.59 4.01 3.81
C LEU A 96 -8.01 5.05 2.85
N LEU A 97 -8.58 6.25 2.88
CA LEU A 97 -8.02 7.42 2.23
C LEU A 97 -8.21 8.63 3.16
N ASN A 98 -7.16 9.02 3.87
CA ASN A 98 -7.15 10.21 4.72
C ASN A 98 -6.29 11.30 4.07
N GLU A 99 -6.93 12.37 3.60
CA GLU A 99 -6.25 13.50 2.94
C GLU A 99 -5.51 14.40 3.93
N GLU A 100 -5.98 14.51 5.17
CA GLU A 100 -5.38 15.36 6.20
C GLU A 100 -4.11 14.71 6.77
N GLU A 101 -4.19 13.42 7.09
CA GLU A 101 -3.06 12.65 7.63
C GLU A 101 -2.18 12.01 6.55
N HIS A 102 -2.57 12.12 5.26
CA HIS A 102 -1.86 11.56 4.11
C HIS A 102 -1.69 10.03 4.16
N ILE A 103 -2.78 9.32 4.50
CA ILE A 103 -2.77 7.86 4.70
C ILE A 103 -3.60 7.16 3.61
N LEU A 104 -3.00 6.17 2.96
CA LEU A 104 -3.64 5.29 2.00
C LEU A 104 -3.57 3.83 2.48
N GLY A 105 -4.73 3.18 2.61
CA GLY A 105 -4.84 1.76 2.94
C GLY A 105 -5.50 0.98 1.83
N ILE A 106 -4.86 -0.11 1.39
CA ILE A 106 -5.35 -0.97 0.31
C ILE A 106 -5.29 -2.42 0.78
N ARG A 107 -6.34 -3.20 0.47
CA ARG A 107 -6.37 -4.65 0.71
C ARG A 107 -6.42 -5.42 -0.60
N ILE A 108 -5.56 -6.41 -0.73
CA ILE A 108 -5.64 -7.38 -1.82
C ILE A 108 -6.79 -8.34 -1.50
N VAL A 109 -7.78 -8.40 -2.39
CA VAL A 109 -8.99 -9.23 -2.26
C VAL A 109 -9.08 -10.32 -3.34
N GLY A 110 -8.13 -10.38 -4.26
CA GLY A 110 -8.10 -11.39 -5.32
C GLY A 110 -6.83 -11.28 -6.16
N GLY A 111 -6.75 -12.10 -7.21
CA GLY A 111 -5.57 -12.24 -8.05
C GLY A 111 -4.97 -13.65 -7.97
N ASP A 112 -4.10 -13.96 -8.91
CA ASP A 112 -3.49 -15.30 -9.08
C ASP A 112 -2.42 -15.63 -8.03
N HIS A 113 -1.94 -14.61 -7.32
CA HIS A 113 -0.99 -14.74 -6.22
C HIS A 113 -1.66 -14.86 -4.84
N ARG A 114 -2.99 -14.72 -4.76
CA ARG A 114 -3.70 -14.84 -3.49
C ARG A 114 -3.72 -16.31 -3.07
N LEU A 115 -2.86 -16.65 -2.12
CA LEU A 115 -2.90 -17.93 -1.42
C LEU A 115 -4.23 -18.02 -0.66
N ARG A 116 -4.95 -19.13 -0.84
CA ARG A 116 -6.21 -19.42 -0.13
C ARG A 116 -5.95 -19.82 1.31
#